data_AF-A0A7J7BVS8-F1
#
_entry.id   AF-A0A7J7BVS8-F1
#
_cell.length_a   1.000
_cell.length_b   1.000
_cell.length_c   1.000
_cell.angle_alpha   90.00
_cell.angle_beta   90.00
_cell.angle_gamma   90.00
#
_symmetry.space_group_name_H-M   'P 1'
#
loop_
_entity.id
_entity.type
_entity.pdbx_description
1 polymer ?
#
loop_
_entity_poly.entity_id
_entity_poly.type
_entity_poly.pdbx_seq_one_letter_code
_entity_poly.pdbx_strand_id
1 'polypeptide(L)'
;MRGFMLSSISVTRALNPKRFTSFFTKTLHHLPLMAAAGNSPLRVSSPTYSTGSPSKRVGTHNGSFHCDEALGCFMIRLTDKFSDAEIVRTRDPQVLEGLDAVLDVGGVYDPSHDRYDHHQKGFEEVFGHGFSTKLSSAGLVYKHFGKQIIAKELGADEEHPDVHRLFLAVYKSFMEAIDAVDNGINQYDTDQPPRYVNNTHLSARVGRLNLDWIDPDQSTEKENEAFTRAMALTGTEFLENVRYHAKSWLPARSIVMECLAGRFDIDPSGEIIFLTRFCPWKLHLFELEVEQKIDPPIKYVLFQDDRSKSWRVQAVAVSLDGFESRKALPSQWRGLRDDELSKQSGIPGCVFVHSSGFIGGNQSFEGAVAMAKTALKL
;
A
#
# COMPACT_ATOMS: atom_id res chain seq x y z
N MET A 1 -3.21 41.98 69.68
CA MET A 1 -2.13 41.33 70.48
C MET A 1 -2.00 39.89 70.01
N ARG A 2 -0.77 39.49 69.67
CA ARG A 2 -0.12 38.16 69.60
C ARG A 2 -1.01 36.92 69.88
N GLY A 3 -0.92 35.79 69.17
CA GLY A 3 0.10 35.33 68.22
C GLY A 3 -0.21 33.93 67.64
N PHE A 4 0.75 33.46 66.86
CA PHE A 4 0.80 32.26 66.01
C PHE A 4 0.60 30.91 66.72
N MET A 5 0.02 29.93 66.00
CA MET A 5 0.66 28.62 65.83
C MET A 5 0.21 27.94 64.52
N LEU A 6 1.19 27.56 63.70
CA LEU A 6 1.10 26.75 62.48
C LEU A 6 1.14 25.26 62.83
N SER A 7 0.39 24.43 62.09
CA SER A 7 0.72 23.02 61.92
C SER A 7 0.53 22.61 60.46
N SER A 8 1.65 22.29 59.83
CA SER A 8 1.82 21.75 58.49
C SER A 8 1.37 20.28 58.41
N ILE A 9 0.62 19.92 57.37
CA ILE A 9 0.50 18.54 56.91
C ILE A 9 0.96 18.50 55.45
N SER A 10 2.12 17.88 55.26
CA SER A 10 2.70 17.54 53.96
C SER A 10 2.09 16.23 53.49
N VAL A 11 1.57 16.19 52.26
CA VAL A 11 1.19 14.94 51.57
C VAL A 11 2.06 14.82 50.32
N THR A 12 3.26 14.27 50.51
CA THR A 12 4.09 13.73 49.44
C THR A 12 3.54 12.37 49.03
N ARG A 13 2.86 12.28 47.89
CA ARG A 13 2.54 10.99 47.26
C ARG A 13 3.60 10.70 46.19
N ALA A 14 4.61 9.94 46.58
CA ALA A 14 5.61 9.40 45.67
C ALA A 14 4.96 8.35 44.75
N LEU A 15 5.13 8.52 43.44
CA LEU A 15 4.76 7.52 42.42
C LEU A 15 5.83 6.43 42.40
N ASN A 16 5.39 5.19 42.58
CA ASN A 16 6.23 3.99 42.70
C ASN A 16 6.39 3.31 41.31
N PRO A 17 7.61 3.19 40.75
CA PRO A 17 7.83 2.77 39.35
C PRO A 17 7.84 1.25 39.11
N LYS A 18 7.11 0.44 39.90
CA LYS A 18 7.13 -1.04 39.79
C LYS A 18 5.77 -1.70 39.55
N ARG A 19 4.93 -1.11 38.69
CA ARG A 19 3.58 -1.66 38.38
C ARG A 19 3.27 -1.94 36.91
N PHE A 20 4.28 -2.14 36.07
CA PHE A 20 4.10 -2.49 34.64
C PHE A 20 4.64 -3.88 34.24
N THR A 21 4.90 -4.76 35.21
CA THR A 21 5.38 -6.13 34.93
C THR A 21 4.57 -7.18 35.68
N SER A 22 3.26 -7.27 35.43
CA SER A 22 2.48 -8.49 35.73
C SER A 22 1.05 -8.38 35.18
N PHE A 23 0.87 -8.48 33.87
CA PHE A 23 -0.42 -8.86 33.28
C PHE A 23 -0.20 -9.52 31.91
N PHE A 24 0.55 -10.61 31.89
CA PHE A 24 0.51 -11.55 30.77
C PHE A 24 0.70 -12.97 31.31
N THR A 25 -0.39 -13.61 31.69
CA THR A 25 -0.51 -15.07 31.72
C THR A 25 -1.98 -15.44 31.58
N LYS A 26 -2.26 -16.37 30.64
CA LYS A 26 -3.55 -16.98 30.29
C LYS A 26 -4.42 -16.04 29.42
N THR A 27 -4.58 -16.29 28.12
CA THR A 27 -5.19 -17.51 27.56
C THR A 27 -4.69 -17.72 26.12
N LEU A 28 -3.92 -18.77 25.88
CA LEU A 28 -3.56 -19.23 24.53
C LEU A 28 -4.52 -20.37 24.17
N HIS A 29 -5.47 -20.11 23.27
CA HIS A 29 -6.13 -21.15 22.51
C HIS A 29 -5.41 -21.32 21.16
N HIS A 30 -5.24 -22.59 20.80
CA HIS A 30 -4.46 -23.11 19.68
C HIS A 30 -4.77 -22.47 18.32
N LEU A 31 -3.71 -22.01 17.64
CA LEU A 31 -3.59 -21.92 16.19
C LEU A 31 -2.36 -22.76 15.80
N PRO A 32 -2.43 -23.60 14.74
CA PRO A 32 -1.34 -24.52 14.41
C PRO A 32 -0.16 -23.76 13.81
N LEU A 33 1.02 -24.08 14.32
CA LEU A 33 2.33 -23.61 13.88
C LEU A 33 2.63 -24.21 12.50
N MET A 34 2.77 -23.37 11.47
CA MET A 34 3.31 -23.79 10.17
C MET A 34 4.75 -24.26 10.36
N ALA A 35 4.99 -25.55 10.13
CA ALA A 35 6.29 -26.19 10.24
C ALA A 35 7.25 -25.67 9.17
N ALA A 36 8.49 -25.35 9.58
CA ALA A 36 9.59 -25.10 8.67
C ALA A 36 9.95 -26.40 7.93
N ALA A 37 9.74 -26.42 6.62
CA ALA A 37 10.16 -27.53 5.76
C ALA A 37 11.69 -27.53 5.60
N GLY A 38 12.31 -28.65 5.95
CA GLY A 38 13.74 -28.87 5.84
C GLY A 38 14.22 -29.05 4.40
N ASN A 39 15.46 -28.63 4.15
CA ASN A 39 16.21 -28.90 2.93
C ASN A 39 16.33 -30.41 2.69
N SER A 40 15.86 -30.88 1.53
CA SER A 40 16.23 -32.17 0.94
C SER A 40 16.62 -31.95 -0.53
N PRO A 41 17.62 -32.69 -1.04
CA PRO A 41 18.25 -32.38 -2.32
C PRO A 41 17.34 -32.72 -3.51
N LEU A 42 17.35 -31.83 -4.51
CA LEU A 42 16.62 -31.93 -5.76
C LEU A 42 17.04 -33.19 -6.54
N ARG A 43 16.09 -34.09 -6.77
CA ARG A 43 16.22 -35.23 -7.69
C ARG A 43 15.84 -34.74 -9.08
N VAL A 44 16.81 -34.67 -9.99
CA VAL A 44 16.58 -34.34 -11.41
C VAL A 44 15.85 -35.50 -12.07
N SER A 45 14.57 -35.30 -12.42
CA SER A 45 13.82 -36.18 -13.33
C SER A 45 13.63 -35.47 -14.66
N SER A 46 14.10 -36.11 -15.73
CA SER A 46 13.99 -35.65 -17.12
C SER A 46 12.53 -35.41 -17.54
N PRO A 47 12.23 -34.42 -18.39
CA PRO A 47 10.86 -34.12 -18.79
C PRO A 47 10.33 -35.17 -19.76
N THR A 48 9.25 -35.83 -19.38
CA THR A 48 8.33 -36.52 -20.27
C THR A 48 7.57 -35.47 -21.10
N TYR A 49 7.69 -35.54 -22.42
CA TYR A 49 6.91 -34.70 -23.34
C TYR A 49 5.42 -35.00 -23.18
N SER A 50 4.69 -34.07 -22.57
CA SER A 50 3.24 -34.03 -22.59
C SER A 50 2.79 -33.44 -23.93
N THR A 51 1.99 -34.18 -24.67
CA THR A 51 1.29 -33.69 -25.87
C THR A 51 0.18 -32.73 -25.42
N GLY A 52 0.55 -31.48 -25.15
CA GLY A 52 -0.35 -30.44 -24.64
C GLY A 52 -1.36 -30.00 -25.68
N SER A 53 -2.59 -29.71 -25.23
CA SER A 53 -3.55 -28.89 -25.97
C SER A 53 -2.88 -27.61 -26.49
N PRO A 54 -3.27 -27.08 -27.66
CA PRO A 54 -2.68 -25.84 -28.17
C PRO A 54 -2.78 -24.74 -27.11
N SER A 55 -1.69 -24.00 -26.93
CA SER A 55 -1.67 -22.88 -25.97
C SER A 55 -2.75 -21.88 -26.35
N LYS A 56 -3.45 -21.35 -25.34
CA LYS A 56 -4.42 -20.28 -25.52
C LYS A 56 -3.75 -19.06 -26.13
N ARG A 57 -4.51 -18.27 -26.90
CA ARG A 57 -3.99 -17.08 -27.59
C ARG A 57 -4.76 -15.84 -27.15
N VAL A 58 -4.03 -14.83 -26.69
CA VAL A 58 -4.58 -13.58 -26.17
C VAL A 58 -4.15 -12.44 -27.08
N GLY A 59 -5.12 -11.69 -27.59
CA GLY A 59 -4.92 -10.55 -28.48
C GLY A 59 -4.75 -9.24 -27.74
N THR A 60 -3.85 -8.39 -28.24
CA THR A 60 -3.83 -6.96 -27.93
C THR A 60 -3.32 -6.18 -29.14
N HIS A 61 -3.27 -4.85 -29.08
CA HIS A 61 -2.82 -4.06 -30.21
C HIS A 61 -1.29 -4.13 -30.43
N ASN A 62 -0.87 -3.97 -31.69
CA ASN A 62 0.53 -3.74 -32.08
C ASN A 62 0.88 -2.24 -32.07
N GLY A 63 2.10 -1.86 -32.46
CA GLY A 63 2.56 -0.47 -32.44
C GLY A 63 3.08 -0.04 -31.07
N SER A 64 3.11 1.27 -30.83
CA SER A 64 3.43 1.84 -29.52
C SER A 64 2.52 1.24 -28.46
N PHE A 65 3.11 0.88 -27.32
CA PHE A 65 2.43 0.22 -26.21
C PHE A 65 2.45 1.04 -24.93
N HIS A 66 1.46 0.80 -24.06
CA HIS A 66 1.26 1.46 -22.79
C HIS A 66 1.41 0.50 -21.62
N CYS A 67 1.27 1.06 -20.41
CA CYS A 67 1.30 0.26 -19.20
C CYS A 67 0.10 -0.67 -19.08
N ASP A 68 -1.03 -0.24 -19.67
CA ASP A 68 -2.31 -0.90 -19.53
C ASP A 68 -2.27 -2.31 -20.10
N GLU A 69 -2.14 -2.44 -21.41
CA GLU A 69 -2.16 -3.72 -22.10
C GLU A 69 -0.94 -4.58 -21.77
N ALA A 70 0.22 -3.97 -21.46
CA ALA A 70 1.37 -4.71 -20.95
C ALA A 70 1.07 -5.40 -19.60
N LEU A 71 0.44 -4.69 -18.67
CA LEU A 71 0.03 -5.26 -17.38
C LEU A 71 -1.14 -6.24 -17.54
N GLY A 72 -2.15 -5.91 -18.33
CA GLY A 72 -3.31 -6.77 -18.61
C GLY A 72 -2.90 -8.12 -19.20
N CYS A 73 -2.01 -8.11 -20.20
CA CYS A 73 -1.46 -9.32 -20.80
C CYS A 73 -0.63 -10.15 -19.81
N PHE A 74 0.07 -9.50 -18.87
CA PHE A 74 0.80 -10.23 -17.83
C PHE A 74 -0.16 -10.88 -16.84
N MET A 75 -1.13 -10.13 -16.32
CA MET A 75 -2.08 -10.61 -15.31
C MET A 75 -2.95 -11.75 -15.83
N ILE A 76 -3.48 -11.65 -17.06
CA ILE A 76 -4.34 -12.71 -17.61
C ILE A 76 -3.58 -14.04 -17.73
N ARG A 77 -2.27 -14.02 -17.99
CA ARG A 77 -1.40 -15.21 -18.00
C ARG A 77 -1.16 -15.85 -16.63
N LEU A 78 -1.53 -15.18 -15.54
CA LEU A 78 -1.49 -15.75 -14.19
C LEU A 78 -2.77 -16.55 -13.84
N THR A 79 -3.81 -16.44 -14.67
CA THR A 79 -5.09 -17.15 -14.48
C THR A 79 -4.97 -18.61 -14.87
N ASP A 80 -5.84 -19.48 -14.33
CA ASP A 80 -5.87 -20.89 -14.76
C ASP A 80 -6.28 -21.03 -16.23
N LYS A 81 -7.18 -20.16 -16.70
CA LYS A 81 -7.76 -20.23 -18.04
C LYS A 81 -6.78 -19.87 -19.14
N PHE A 82 -5.87 -18.92 -18.88
CA PHE A 82 -4.93 -18.38 -19.87
C PHE A 82 -3.47 -18.56 -19.43
N SER A 83 -3.19 -19.50 -18.52
CA SER A 83 -1.82 -19.85 -18.14
C SER A 83 -0.99 -20.14 -19.39
N ASP A 84 0.18 -19.53 -19.47
CA ASP A 84 1.13 -19.68 -20.59
C ASP A 84 0.57 -19.30 -21.97
N ALA A 85 -0.51 -18.52 -22.02
CA ALA A 85 -1.07 -18.07 -23.29
C ALA A 85 -0.06 -17.29 -24.13
N GLU A 86 -0.10 -17.54 -25.45
CA GLU A 86 0.63 -16.77 -26.45
C GLU A 86 0.00 -15.38 -26.57
N ILE A 87 0.84 -14.33 -26.53
CA ILE A 87 0.37 -12.97 -26.80
C ILE A 87 0.50 -12.67 -28.29
N VAL A 88 -0.61 -12.29 -28.89
CA VAL A 88 -0.74 -11.93 -30.32
C VAL A 88 -1.01 -10.44 -30.41
N ARG A 89 -0.07 -9.68 -31.00
CA ARG A 89 -0.19 -8.22 -31.15
C ARG A 89 -0.66 -7.86 -32.56
N THR A 90 -1.90 -7.37 -32.68
CA THR A 90 -2.55 -7.01 -33.96
C THR A 90 -3.76 -6.11 -33.75
N ARG A 91 -4.13 -5.36 -34.79
CA ARG A 91 -5.43 -4.65 -34.88
C ARG A 91 -6.36 -5.25 -35.94
N ASP A 92 -5.95 -6.34 -36.60
CA ASP A 92 -6.76 -6.98 -37.65
C ASP A 92 -7.98 -7.69 -37.02
N PRO A 93 -9.22 -7.22 -37.29
CA PRO A 93 -10.43 -7.82 -36.73
C PRO A 93 -10.58 -9.30 -37.05
N GLN A 94 -10.12 -9.75 -38.24
CA GLN A 94 -10.22 -11.15 -38.65
C GLN A 94 -9.30 -12.05 -37.82
N VAL A 95 -8.14 -11.54 -37.41
CA VAL A 95 -7.25 -12.27 -36.50
C VAL A 95 -7.84 -12.28 -35.09
N LEU A 96 -8.32 -11.13 -34.61
CA LEU A 96 -8.88 -10.97 -33.25
C LEU A 96 -10.11 -11.85 -33.00
N GLU A 97 -10.95 -12.06 -34.02
CA GLU A 97 -12.14 -12.93 -33.93
C GLU A 97 -11.77 -14.37 -33.55
N GLY A 98 -10.62 -14.87 -34.01
CA GLY A 98 -10.14 -16.23 -33.74
C GLY A 98 -9.35 -16.40 -32.43
N LEU A 99 -9.17 -15.34 -31.62
CA LEU A 99 -8.39 -15.40 -30.38
C LEU A 99 -9.28 -15.73 -29.17
N ASP A 100 -8.69 -16.41 -28.18
CA ASP A 100 -9.38 -16.86 -26.98
C ASP A 100 -9.77 -15.71 -26.05
N ALA A 101 -8.95 -14.66 -25.96
CA ALA A 101 -9.27 -13.41 -25.29
C ALA A 101 -8.69 -12.23 -26.06
N VAL A 102 -9.24 -11.03 -25.88
CA VAL A 102 -8.74 -9.80 -26.49
C VAL A 102 -8.80 -8.66 -25.49
N LEU A 103 -7.70 -7.92 -25.36
CA LEU A 103 -7.53 -6.81 -24.44
C LEU A 103 -7.11 -5.56 -25.22
N ASP A 104 -7.64 -4.41 -24.85
CA ASP A 104 -7.20 -3.10 -25.35
C ASP A 104 -7.31 -2.89 -26.87
N VAL A 105 -8.11 -3.72 -27.52
CA VAL A 105 -8.40 -3.64 -28.95
C VAL A 105 -9.70 -4.36 -29.27
N GLY A 106 -10.35 -3.96 -30.36
CA GLY A 106 -11.57 -4.59 -30.87
C GLY A 106 -12.86 -3.84 -30.53
N GLY A 107 -12.82 -2.86 -29.63
CA GLY A 107 -13.91 -1.96 -29.29
C GLY A 107 -15.05 -2.62 -28.52
N VAL A 108 -14.78 -3.70 -27.79
CA VAL A 108 -15.79 -4.51 -27.10
C VAL A 108 -15.35 -4.85 -25.67
N TYR A 109 -16.23 -4.54 -24.71
CA TYR A 109 -16.20 -5.12 -23.37
C TYR A 109 -17.29 -6.17 -23.25
N ASP A 110 -16.89 -7.44 -23.17
CA ASP A 110 -17.77 -8.58 -22.94
C ASP A 110 -17.00 -9.67 -22.16
N PRO A 111 -17.16 -9.70 -20.82
CA PRO A 111 -16.52 -10.70 -19.98
C PRO A 111 -16.94 -12.14 -20.29
N SER A 112 -18.11 -12.36 -20.88
CA SER A 112 -18.59 -13.70 -21.22
C SER A 112 -17.85 -14.30 -22.42
N HIS A 113 -17.22 -13.46 -23.23
CA HIS A 113 -16.39 -13.83 -24.37
C HIS A 113 -14.93 -13.35 -24.20
N ASP A 114 -14.51 -13.01 -22.98
CA ASP A 114 -13.16 -12.54 -22.65
C ASP A 114 -12.66 -11.38 -23.53
N ARG A 115 -13.54 -10.40 -23.76
CA ARG A 115 -13.23 -9.16 -24.46
C ARG A 115 -13.14 -8.03 -23.43
N TYR A 116 -11.97 -7.41 -23.33
CA TYR A 116 -11.64 -6.43 -22.29
C TYR A 116 -11.07 -5.17 -22.93
N ASP A 117 -11.87 -4.48 -23.75
CA ASP A 117 -11.54 -3.18 -24.31
C ASP A 117 -12.41 -2.07 -23.67
N HIS A 118 -11.85 -0.88 -23.55
CA HIS A 118 -12.44 0.29 -22.90
C HIS A 118 -12.63 1.50 -23.84
N HIS A 119 -12.13 1.42 -25.08
CA HIS A 119 -12.10 2.52 -26.05
C HIS A 119 -13.46 2.90 -26.66
N GLN A 120 -14.47 2.05 -26.50
CA GLN A 120 -15.79 2.25 -27.09
C GLN A 120 -16.50 3.49 -26.52
N LYS A 121 -17.20 4.19 -27.41
CA LYS A 121 -17.98 5.38 -27.06
C LYS A 121 -19.01 5.03 -25.98
N GLY A 122 -19.01 5.80 -24.89
CA GLY A 122 -19.93 5.61 -23.77
C GLY A 122 -19.54 4.48 -22.82
N PHE A 123 -18.30 3.98 -22.88
CA PHE A 123 -17.78 3.11 -21.84
C PHE A 123 -17.59 3.89 -20.53
N GLU A 124 -18.26 3.43 -19.47
CA GLU A 124 -18.32 4.07 -18.14
C GLU A 124 -18.10 3.05 -17.01
N GLU A 125 -17.57 1.86 -17.32
CA GLU A 125 -17.38 0.83 -16.32
C GLU A 125 -16.31 1.26 -15.30
N VAL A 126 -16.64 1.06 -14.03
CA VAL A 126 -15.75 1.32 -12.89
C VAL A 126 -15.51 0.03 -12.10
N PHE A 127 -14.49 0.02 -11.24
CA PHE A 127 -14.21 -1.14 -10.38
C PHE A 127 -15.38 -1.47 -9.43
N GLY A 128 -16.15 -0.46 -9.02
CA GLY A 128 -17.17 -0.57 -7.98
C GLY A 128 -16.56 -0.29 -6.61
N HIS A 129 -17.17 -0.79 -5.53
CA HIS A 129 -16.62 -0.70 -4.16
C HIS A 129 -16.29 0.73 -3.65
N GLY A 130 -16.94 1.76 -4.22
CA GLY A 130 -16.71 3.17 -3.88
C GLY A 130 -15.67 3.88 -4.76
N PHE A 131 -15.04 3.18 -5.71
CA PHE A 131 -14.16 3.78 -6.71
C PHE A 131 -14.98 4.28 -7.91
N SER A 132 -14.60 5.46 -8.40
CA SER A 132 -15.25 6.14 -9.53
C SER A 132 -14.36 6.25 -10.76
N THR A 133 -13.11 5.80 -10.67
CA THR A 133 -12.16 5.80 -11.79
C THR A 133 -12.63 4.82 -12.85
N LYS A 134 -12.75 5.32 -14.09
CA LYS A 134 -13.07 4.51 -15.27
C LYS A 134 -11.96 3.49 -15.49
N LEU A 135 -12.31 2.24 -15.77
CA LEU A 135 -11.34 1.16 -15.96
C LEU A 135 -10.62 1.26 -17.30
N SER A 136 -9.34 0.87 -17.32
CA SER A 136 -8.62 0.50 -18.53
C SER A 136 -8.70 -1.02 -18.75
N SER A 137 -8.03 -1.56 -19.77
CA SER A 137 -8.07 -3.00 -20.08
C SER A 137 -7.43 -3.85 -18.97
N ALA A 138 -6.35 -3.39 -18.35
CA ALA A 138 -5.77 -3.99 -17.14
C ALA A 138 -6.74 -3.94 -15.96
N GLY A 139 -7.43 -2.81 -15.76
CA GLY A 139 -8.47 -2.68 -14.74
C GLY A 139 -9.60 -3.69 -14.93
N LEU A 140 -10.04 -3.90 -16.17
CA LEU A 140 -11.03 -4.91 -16.53
C LEU A 140 -10.53 -6.33 -16.23
N VAL A 141 -9.31 -6.68 -16.65
CA VAL A 141 -8.69 -7.98 -16.32
C VAL A 141 -8.60 -8.16 -14.80
N TYR A 142 -8.16 -7.15 -14.07
CA TYR A 142 -8.07 -7.20 -12.62
C TYR A 142 -9.45 -7.35 -11.98
N LYS A 143 -10.48 -6.66 -12.47
CA LYS A 143 -11.86 -6.78 -11.96
C LYS A 143 -12.38 -8.21 -12.03
N HIS A 144 -12.09 -8.93 -13.12
CA HIS A 144 -12.59 -10.29 -13.33
C HIS A 144 -11.70 -11.40 -12.78
N PHE A 145 -10.38 -11.18 -12.74
CA PHE A 145 -9.40 -12.21 -12.38
C PHE A 145 -8.52 -11.88 -11.18
N GLY A 146 -8.58 -10.65 -10.65
CA GLY A 146 -7.72 -10.20 -9.55
C GLY A 146 -7.88 -11.02 -8.28
N LYS A 147 -9.10 -11.44 -7.94
CA LYS A 147 -9.35 -12.36 -6.82
C LYS A 147 -8.63 -13.69 -7.01
N GLN A 148 -8.77 -14.34 -8.16
CA GLN A 148 -8.09 -15.59 -8.51
C GLN A 148 -6.56 -15.45 -8.35
N ILE A 149 -5.99 -14.37 -8.88
CA ILE A 149 -4.53 -14.13 -8.83
C ILE A 149 -4.07 -13.96 -7.37
N ILE A 150 -4.80 -13.18 -6.57
CA ILE A 150 -4.47 -12.95 -5.16
C ILE A 150 -4.66 -14.23 -4.33
N ALA A 151 -5.72 -15.00 -4.58
CA ALA A 151 -6.00 -16.26 -3.91
C ALA A 151 -4.87 -17.28 -4.11
N LYS A 152 -4.37 -17.39 -5.36
CA LYS A 152 -3.19 -18.21 -5.68
C LYS A 152 -1.95 -17.77 -4.92
N GLU A 153 -1.66 -16.47 -4.86
CA GLU A 153 -0.49 -15.94 -4.12
C GLU A 153 -0.61 -16.15 -2.60
N LEU A 154 -1.83 -16.18 -2.05
CA LEU A 154 -2.09 -16.52 -0.65
C LEU A 154 -2.14 -18.02 -0.36
N GLY A 155 -2.37 -18.87 -1.37
CA GLY A 155 -2.74 -20.27 -1.16
C GLY A 155 -4.09 -20.43 -0.44
N ALA A 156 -5.04 -19.54 -0.73
CA ALA A 156 -6.37 -19.48 -0.12
C ALA A 156 -7.49 -19.59 -1.18
N ASP A 157 -8.73 -19.72 -0.72
CA ASP A 157 -9.92 -19.67 -1.57
C ASP A 157 -10.23 -18.23 -2.03
N GLU A 158 -10.80 -18.05 -3.23
CA GLU A 158 -11.14 -16.72 -3.78
C GLU A 158 -12.13 -15.93 -2.93
N GLU A 159 -12.99 -16.62 -2.17
CA GLU A 159 -13.98 -16.02 -1.28
C GLU A 159 -13.45 -15.81 0.14
N HIS A 160 -12.17 -16.09 0.39
CA HIS A 160 -11.55 -15.82 1.68
C HIS A 160 -11.58 -14.30 1.98
N PRO A 161 -11.96 -13.86 3.20
CA PRO A 161 -12.05 -12.43 3.54
C PRO A 161 -10.75 -11.65 3.30
N ASP A 162 -9.60 -12.28 3.52
CA ASP A 162 -8.30 -11.65 3.23
C ASP A 162 -8.04 -11.46 1.73
N VAL A 163 -8.54 -12.36 0.87
CA VAL A 163 -8.47 -12.17 -0.59
C VAL A 163 -9.28 -10.95 -0.97
N HIS A 164 -10.51 -10.81 -0.45
CA HIS A 164 -11.32 -9.62 -0.72
C HIS A 164 -10.67 -8.34 -0.18
N ARG A 165 -10.08 -8.37 1.02
CA ARG A 165 -9.35 -7.22 1.58
C ARG A 165 -8.20 -6.80 0.68
N LEU A 166 -7.37 -7.75 0.26
CA LEU A 166 -6.22 -7.49 -0.60
C LEU A 166 -6.67 -7.03 -1.98
N PHE A 167 -7.77 -7.56 -2.50
CA PHE A 167 -8.34 -7.16 -3.78
C PHE A 167 -8.67 -5.66 -3.82
N LEU A 168 -9.26 -5.13 -2.75
CA LEU A 168 -9.53 -3.70 -2.63
C LEU A 168 -8.25 -2.87 -2.37
N ALA A 169 -7.34 -3.38 -1.53
CA ALA A 169 -6.11 -2.66 -1.16
C ALA A 169 -5.14 -2.54 -2.35
N VAL A 170 -4.96 -3.61 -3.13
CA VAL A 170 -4.13 -3.62 -4.33
C VAL A 170 -4.75 -2.74 -5.42
N TYR A 171 -6.08 -2.72 -5.56
CA TYR A 171 -6.73 -1.80 -6.48
C TYR A 171 -6.40 -0.34 -6.13
N LYS A 172 -6.68 0.05 -4.89
CA LYS A 172 -6.45 1.41 -4.37
C LYS A 172 -5.00 1.87 -4.45
N SER A 173 -4.06 0.96 -4.20
CA SER A 173 -2.64 1.31 -4.06
C SER A 173 -1.82 1.13 -5.33
N PHE A 174 -2.38 0.49 -6.36
CA PHE A 174 -1.66 0.15 -7.58
C PHE A 174 -2.52 0.29 -8.84
N MET A 175 -3.62 -0.48 -8.96
CA MET A 175 -4.36 -0.57 -10.22
C MET A 175 -5.07 0.73 -10.60
N GLU A 176 -5.66 1.45 -9.63
CA GLU A 176 -6.44 2.66 -9.92
C GLU A 176 -5.60 3.74 -10.62
N ALA A 177 -4.30 3.83 -10.30
CA ALA A 177 -3.39 4.76 -10.98
C ALA A 177 -3.11 4.35 -12.44
N ILE A 178 -3.12 3.05 -12.76
CA ILE A 178 -2.99 2.56 -14.13
C ILE A 178 -4.24 2.92 -14.93
N ASP A 179 -5.41 2.62 -14.38
CA ASP A 179 -6.71 2.97 -14.96
C ASP A 179 -6.83 4.47 -15.24
N ALA A 180 -6.47 5.31 -14.25
CA ALA A 180 -6.56 6.75 -14.36
C ALA A 180 -5.62 7.32 -15.43
N VAL A 181 -4.36 6.90 -15.45
CA VAL A 181 -3.36 7.41 -16.41
C VAL A 181 -3.76 7.06 -17.83
N ASP A 182 -4.24 5.83 -18.05
CA ASP A 182 -4.63 5.35 -19.37
C ASP A 182 -5.89 6.04 -19.90
N ASN A 183 -6.87 6.30 -19.03
CA ASN A 183 -8.06 7.08 -19.37
C ASN A 183 -7.82 8.62 -19.40
N GLY A 184 -6.58 9.09 -19.21
CA GLY A 184 -6.25 10.51 -19.24
C GLY A 184 -6.85 11.32 -18.08
N ILE A 185 -7.07 10.68 -16.93
CA ILE A 185 -7.64 11.30 -15.73
C ILE A 185 -6.51 11.97 -14.93
N ASN A 186 -6.69 13.26 -14.64
CA ASN A 186 -5.77 14.00 -13.78
C ASN A 186 -5.89 13.55 -12.32
N GLN A 187 -4.77 13.52 -11.60
CA GLN A 187 -4.77 13.17 -10.16
C GLN A 187 -5.55 14.18 -9.31
N TYR A 188 -5.68 15.43 -9.78
CA TYR A 188 -6.40 16.50 -9.09
C TYR A 188 -7.26 17.27 -10.09
N ASP A 189 -8.48 17.60 -9.69
CA ASP A 189 -9.38 18.49 -10.43
C ASP A 189 -8.94 19.95 -10.27
N THR A 190 -7.98 20.38 -11.09
CA THR A 190 -7.43 21.75 -11.05
C THR A 190 -6.93 22.22 -12.41
N ASP A 191 -7.15 23.50 -12.69
CA ASP A 191 -6.60 24.16 -13.88
C ASP A 191 -5.16 24.68 -13.67
N GLN A 192 -4.62 24.56 -12.45
CA GLN A 192 -3.27 25.01 -12.15
C GLN A 192 -2.23 24.03 -12.71
N PRO A 193 -1.13 24.52 -13.31
CA PRO A 193 -0.05 23.64 -13.76
C PRO A 193 0.60 22.92 -12.58
N PRO A 194 1.11 21.68 -12.79
CA PRO A 194 1.79 20.96 -11.73
C PRO A 194 3.07 21.70 -11.31
N ARG A 195 3.36 21.71 -10.01
CA ARG A 195 4.56 22.37 -9.47
C ARG A 195 5.87 21.73 -9.98
N TYR A 196 5.81 20.47 -10.39
CA TYR A 196 6.90 19.75 -11.02
C TYR A 196 6.34 18.62 -11.90
N VAL A 197 7.11 18.20 -12.91
CA VAL A 197 6.77 17.06 -13.77
C VAL A 197 7.33 15.78 -13.15
N ASN A 198 6.50 14.76 -12.99
CA ASN A 198 6.91 13.44 -12.50
C ASN A 198 6.87 12.41 -13.64
N ASN A 199 8.04 12.00 -14.13
CA ASN A 199 8.18 10.96 -15.16
C ASN A 199 8.76 9.64 -14.61
N THR A 200 8.65 9.43 -13.30
CA THR A 200 9.21 8.26 -12.60
C THR A 200 8.21 7.11 -12.42
N HIS A 201 6.92 7.36 -12.66
CA HIS A 201 5.85 6.36 -12.52
C HIS A 201 5.95 5.20 -13.54
N LEU A 202 5.24 4.11 -13.25
CA LEU A 202 5.29 2.88 -14.04
C LEU A 202 4.94 3.11 -15.51
N SER A 203 3.89 3.88 -15.83
CA SER A 203 3.52 4.15 -17.22
C SER A 203 4.60 4.92 -18.00
N ALA A 204 5.30 5.86 -17.36
CA ALA A 204 6.43 6.54 -17.99
C ALA A 204 7.64 5.59 -18.19
N ARG A 205 7.85 4.63 -17.27
CA ARG A 205 8.90 3.60 -17.41
C ARG A 205 8.59 2.64 -18.56
N VAL A 206 7.33 2.23 -18.71
CA VAL A 206 6.88 1.42 -19.85
C VAL A 206 7.01 2.20 -21.16
N GLY A 207 6.61 3.47 -21.17
CA GLY A 207 6.77 4.35 -22.34
C GLY A 207 8.21 4.39 -22.86
N ARG A 208 9.21 4.40 -21.97
CA ARG A 208 10.64 4.36 -22.33
C ARG A 208 11.14 3.04 -22.93
N LEU A 209 10.33 1.98 -22.88
CA LEU A 209 10.67 0.70 -23.52
C LEU A 209 10.22 0.64 -24.98
N ASN A 210 9.30 1.51 -25.42
CA ASN A 210 8.94 1.63 -26.82
C ASN A 210 10.18 1.92 -27.68
N LEU A 211 10.11 1.54 -28.96
CA LEU A 211 11.17 1.85 -29.91
C LEU A 211 11.30 3.37 -30.05
N ASP A 212 12.53 3.86 -30.03
CA ASP A 212 12.81 5.26 -30.29
C ASP A 212 12.54 5.57 -31.76
N TRP A 213 12.01 6.75 -32.06
CA TRP A 213 11.74 7.18 -33.44
C TRP A 213 13.01 7.27 -34.29
N ILE A 214 14.19 7.41 -33.69
CA ILE A 214 15.48 7.38 -34.39
C ILE A 214 16.07 5.98 -34.55
N ASP A 215 15.46 4.96 -33.94
CA ASP A 215 15.98 3.60 -34.02
C ASP A 215 15.87 3.12 -35.48
N PRO A 216 16.99 2.72 -36.11
CA PRO A 216 16.98 2.27 -37.51
C PRO A 216 16.19 0.97 -37.71
N ASP A 217 15.97 0.19 -36.64
CA ASP A 217 15.18 -1.04 -36.67
C ASP A 217 13.82 -0.81 -36.01
N GLN A 218 12.80 -0.63 -36.85
CA GLN A 218 11.39 -0.49 -36.48
C GLN A 218 10.61 -1.78 -36.76
N SER A 219 11.28 -2.94 -36.73
CA SER A 219 10.65 -4.23 -37.02
C SER A 219 9.63 -4.64 -35.95
N THR A 220 8.65 -5.45 -36.37
CA THR A 220 7.63 -6.01 -35.47
C THR A 220 8.27 -6.94 -34.43
N GLU A 221 9.32 -7.66 -34.80
CA GLU A 221 10.07 -8.54 -33.91
C GLU A 221 10.67 -7.75 -32.74
N LYS A 222 11.37 -6.65 -33.03
CA LYS A 222 11.99 -5.80 -32.01
C LYS A 222 10.96 -5.08 -31.14
N GLU A 223 9.84 -4.65 -31.72
CA GLU A 223 8.72 -4.10 -30.97
C GLU A 223 8.12 -5.13 -30.00
N ASN A 224 7.96 -6.38 -30.43
CA ASN A 224 7.44 -7.47 -29.58
C ASN A 224 8.42 -7.88 -28.46
N GLU A 225 9.72 -7.85 -28.73
CA GLU A 225 10.75 -8.01 -27.68
C GLU A 225 10.67 -6.89 -26.64
N ALA A 226 10.49 -5.64 -27.08
CA ALA A 226 10.29 -4.50 -26.21
C ALA A 226 9.00 -4.63 -25.37
N PHE A 227 7.90 -5.07 -25.98
CA PHE A 227 6.65 -5.34 -25.28
C PHE A 227 6.81 -6.45 -24.23
N THR A 228 7.56 -7.52 -24.53
CA THR A 228 7.84 -8.59 -23.57
C THR A 228 8.58 -8.06 -22.34
N ARG A 229 9.52 -7.12 -22.52
CA ARG A 229 10.18 -6.43 -21.40
C ARG A 229 9.21 -5.55 -20.62
N ALA A 230 8.26 -4.89 -21.29
CA ALA A 230 7.23 -4.10 -20.63
C ALA A 230 6.30 -4.97 -19.77
N MET A 231 5.84 -6.11 -20.29
CA MET A 231 5.06 -7.09 -19.51
C MET A 231 5.83 -7.59 -18.27
N ALA A 232 7.12 -7.90 -18.42
CA ALA A 232 7.95 -8.35 -17.31
C ALA A 232 8.10 -7.24 -16.24
N LEU A 233 8.29 -5.99 -16.67
CA LEU A 233 8.39 -4.82 -15.80
C LEU A 233 7.09 -4.61 -15.01
N THR A 234 5.95 -4.48 -15.69
CA THR A 234 4.65 -4.21 -15.04
C THR A 234 4.22 -5.37 -14.17
N GLY A 235 4.40 -6.59 -14.65
CA GLY A 235 4.03 -7.81 -13.95
C GLY A 235 4.83 -8.07 -12.68
N THR A 236 6.15 -7.82 -12.71
CA THR A 236 6.98 -7.94 -11.51
C THR A 236 6.54 -6.94 -10.45
N GLU A 237 6.32 -5.69 -10.84
CA GLU A 237 5.90 -4.64 -9.90
C GLU A 237 4.52 -4.91 -9.30
N PHE A 238 3.58 -5.41 -10.10
CA PHE A 238 2.27 -5.85 -9.64
C PHE A 238 2.38 -7.00 -8.61
N LEU A 239 3.14 -8.05 -8.90
CA LEU A 239 3.32 -9.18 -7.98
C LEU A 239 4.06 -8.78 -6.70
N GLU A 240 5.04 -7.89 -6.79
CA GLU A 240 5.70 -7.30 -5.60
C GLU A 240 4.71 -6.52 -4.75
N ASN A 241 3.81 -5.74 -5.36
CA ASN A 241 2.76 -5.02 -4.65
C ASN A 241 1.77 -5.99 -3.96
N VAL A 242 1.29 -7.02 -4.66
CA VAL A 242 0.40 -8.06 -4.09
C VAL A 242 1.09 -8.74 -2.90
N ARG A 243 2.34 -9.18 -3.07
CA ARG A 243 3.11 -9.88 -2.03
C ARG A 243 3.41 -9.00 -0.84
N TYR A 244 3.72 -7.72 -1.06
CA TYR A 244 3.87 -6.75 0.02
C TYR A 244 2.57 -6.64 0.82
N HIS A 245 1.43 -6.50 0.13
CA HIS A 245 0.15 -6.36 0.81
C HIS A 245 -0.21 -7.63 1.60
N ALA A 246 -0.01 -8.81 1.01
CA ALA A 246 -0.25 -10.09 1.65
C ALA A 246 0.65 -10.35 2.87
N LYS A 247 1.97 -10.16 2.72
CA LYS A 247 2.97 -10.61 3.71
C LYS A 247 3.32 -9.56 4.76
N SER A 248 3.09 -8.28 4.48
CA SER A 248 3.51 -7.17 5.35
C SER A 248 2.33 -6.30 5.78
N TRP A 249 1.54 -5.79 4.83
CA TRP A 249 0.45 -4.87 5.15
C TRP A 249 -0.70 -5.56 5.87
N LEU A 250 -1.20 -6.69 5.36
CA LEU A 250 -2.38 -7.36 5.91
C LEU A 250 -2.20 -7.79 7.38
N PRO A 251 -1.10 -8.46 7.78
CA PRO A 251 -0.85 -8.81 9.18
C PRO A 251 -0.80 -7.60 10.11
N ALA A 252 -0.35 -6.43 9.62
CA ALA A 252 -0.25 -5.21 10.40
C ALA A 252 -1.60 -4.71 10.90
N ARG A 253 -2.71 -5.09 10.25
CA ARG A 253 -4.04 -4.64 10.64
C ARG A 253 -4.37 -4.95 12.09
N SER A 254 -4.13 -6.21 12.51
CA SER A 254 -4.39 -6.67 13.87
C SER A 254 -3.63 -5.83 14.91
N ILE A 255 -2.36 -5.54 14.64
CA ILE A 255 -1.51 -4.70 15.47
C ILE A 255 -2.10 -3.29 15.60
N VAL A 256 -2.50 -2.67 14.49
CA VAL A 256 -3.08 -1.31 14.50
C VAL A 256 -4.40 -1.30 15.26
N MET A 257 -5.25 -2.32 15.08
CA MET A 257 -6.51 -2.46 15.82
C MET A 257 -6.27 -2.56 17.34
N GLU A 258 -5.32 -3.38 17.78
CA GLU A 258 -4.96 -3.51 19.19
C GLU A 258 -4.41 -2.18 19.76
N CYS A 259 -3.54 -1.51 19.01
CA CYS A 259 -2.97 -0.23 19.42
C CYS A 259 -4.03 0.88 19.51
N LEU A 260 -5.03 0.86 18.61
CA LEU A 260 -6.19 1.74 18.68
C LEU A 260 -7.05 1.45 19.91
N ALA A 261 -7.30 0.18 20.25
CA ALA A 261 -8.05 -0.17 21.45
C ALA A 261 -7.36 0.32 22.74
N GLY A 262 -6.02 0.21 22.81
CA GLY A 262 -5.20 0.63 23.96
C GLY A 262 -4.87 2.13 24.03
N ARG A 263 -5.37 2.96 23.09
CA ARG A 263 -4.99 4.38 22.97
C ARG A 263 -5.22 5.22 24.23
N PHE A 264 -6.27 4.90 24.99
CA PHE A 264 -6.62 5.64 26.22
C PHE A 264 -5.64 5.39 27.37
N ASP A 265 -4.88 4.27 27.33
CA ASP A 265 -3.81 4.00 28.30
C ASP A 265 -2.59 4.91 28.05
N ILE A 266 -2.41 5.38 26.81
CA ILE A 266 -1.34 6.30 26.42
C ILE A 266 -1.73 7.74 26.78
N ASP A 267 -2.89 8.19 26.34
CA ASP A 267 -3.42 9.51 26.64
C ASP A 267 -4.95 9.49 26.76
N PRO A 268 -5.54 10.09 27.81
CA PRO A 268 -6.99 10.10 28.01
C PRO A 268 -7.81 10.73 26.88
N SER A 269 -7.22 11.57 26.03
CA SER A 269 -7.90 12.10 24.83
C SER A 269 -8.20 11.01 23.79
N GLY A 270 -7.41 9.92 23.80
CA GLY A 270 -7.44 8.90 22.77
C GLY A 270 -6.84 9.34 21.43
N GLU A 271 -6.15 10.48 21.36
CA GLU A 271 -5.59 11.02 20.11
C GLU A 271 -4.15 10.56 19.82
N ILE A 272 -3.59 9.72 20.70
CA ILE A 272 -2.23 9.19 20.60
C ILE A 272 -2.29 7.67 20.66
N ILE A 273 -1.69 7.00 19.69
CA ILE A 273 -1.47 5.56 19.73
C ILE A 273 0.01 5.24 19.88
N PHE A 274 0.29 4.10 20.49
CA PHE A 274 1.62 3.51 20.52
C PHE A 274 1.61 2.21 19.73
N LEU A 275 2.40 2.15 18.66
CA LEU A 275 2.64 0.91 17.92
C LEU A 275 3.65 0.06 18.68
N THR A 276 3.17 -1.03 19.27
CA THR A 276 3.99 -2.02 19.97
C THR A 276 5.13 -2.57 19.11
N ARG A 277 4.92 -2.58 17.79
CA ARG A 277 5.94 -2.86 16.78
C ARG A 277 5.71 -1.97 15.56
N PHE A 278 6.79 -1.45 14.98
CA PHE A 278 6.67 -0.73 13.71
C PHE A 278 6.13 -1.66 12.61
N CYS A 279 5.10 -1.21 11.92
CA CYS A 279 4.43 -1.92 10.83
C CYS A 279 3.78 -0.91 9.86
N PRO A 280 3.35 -1.33 8.66
CA PRO A 280 2.54 -0.48 7.78
C PRO A 280 1.20 -0.12 8.46
N TRP A 281 1.09 1.11 8.98
CA TRP A 281 -0.06 1.50 9.80
C TRP A 281 -1.00 2.52 9.16
N LYS A 282 -0.51 3.34 8.21
CA LYS A 282 -1.23 4.52 7.73
C LYS A 282 -2.60 4.18 7.12
N LEU A 283 -2.64 3.32 6.10
CA LEU A 283 -3.90 2.96 5.44
C LEU A 283 -4.87 2.29 6.42
N HIS A 284 -4.39 1.35 7.25
CA HIS A 284 -5.21 0.72 8.29
C HIS A 284 -5.79 1.72 9.27
N LEU A 285 -4.99 2.70 9.72
CA LEU A 285 -5.48 3.73 10.64
C LEU A 285 -6.65 4.50 10.03
N PHE A 286 -6.50 5.00 8.79
CA PHE A 286 -7.57 5.75 8.13
C PHE A 286 -8.85 4.91 7.93
N GLU A 287 -8.72 3.64 7.55
CA GLU A 287 -9.87 2.73 7.42
C GLU A 287 -10.54 2.46 8.77
N LEU A 288 -9.75 2.13 9.80
CA LEU A 288 -10.24 1.77 11.13
C LEU A 288 -10.88 2.95 11.85
N GLU A 289 -10.40 4.17 11.64
CA GLU A 289 -11.05 5.37 12.17
C GLU A 289 -12.48 5.52 11.65
N VAL A 290 -12.71 5.24 10.36
CA VAL A 290 -14.05 5.27 9.76
C VAL A 290 -14.88 4.08 10.26
N GLU A 291 -14.35 2.87 10.17
CA GLU A 291 -15.06 1.63 10.57
C GLU A 291 -15.49 1.65 12.04
N GLN A 292 -14.62 2.15 12.93
CA GLN A 292 -14.86 2.19 14.37
C GLN A 292 -15.41 3.54 14.86
N LYS A 293 -15.67 4.48 13.95
CA LYS A 293 -16.18 5.84 14.24
C LYS A 293 -15.35 6.55 15.31
N ILE A 294 -14.03 6.57 15.13
CA ILE A 294 -13.10 7.18 16.07
C ILE A 294 -13.18 8.70 15.95
N ASP A 295 -13.62 9.35 17.04
CA ASP A 295 -13.68 10.79 17.19
C ASP A 295 -13.28 11.16 18.63
N PRO A 296 -12.32 12.08 18.85
CA PRO A 296 -11.47 12.74 17.85
C PRO A 296 -10.51 11.78 17.13
N PRO A 297 -10.07 12.09 15.90
CA PRO A 297 -9.14 11.27 15.13
C PRO A 297 -7.74 11.26 15.75
N ILE A 298 -6.95 10.21 15.45
CA ILE A 298 -5.58 10.08 15.94
C ILE A 298 -4.71 11.19 15.35
N LYS A 299 -3.94 11.86 16.20
CA LYS A 299 -3.01 12.93 15.82
C LYS A 299 -1.56 12.47 15.83
N TYR A 300 -1.19 11.55 16.72
CA TYR A 300 0.18 11.08 16.86
C TYR A 300 0.28 9.56 16.97
N VAL A 301 1.31 9.01 16.32
CA VAL A 301 1.71 7.61 16.38
C VAL A 301 3.10 7.53 16.97
N LEU A 302 3.23 6.79 18.07
CA LEU A 302 4.50 6.52 18.73
C LEU A 302 5.02 5.15 18.31
N PHE A 303 6.33 5.03 18.07
CA PHE A 303 6.97 3.74 17.81
C PHE A 303 8.47 3.81 18.11
N GLN A 304 9.10 2.69 18.40
CA GLN A 304 10.54 2.62 18.53
C GLN A 304 11.19 2.46 17.14
N ASP A 305 12.25 3.22 16.90
CA ASP A 305 13.15 2.97 15.78
C ASP A 305 14.09 1.82 16.17
N ASP A 306 13.91 0.67 15.52
CA ASP A 306 14.66 -0.55 15.82
C ASP A 306 16.18 -0.39 15.62
N ARG A 307 16.63 0.54 14.77
CA ARG A 307 18.05 0.75 14.49
C ARG A 307 18.72 1.62 15.55
N SER A 308 18.12 2.77 15.86
CA SER A 308 18.68 3.73 16.81
C SER A 308 18.26 3.47 18.26
N LYS A 309 17.27 2.61 18.48
CA LYS A 309 16.57 2.37 19.77
C LYS A 309 15.90 3.61 20.37
N SER A 310 15.93 4.73 19.66
CA SER A 310 15.18 5.94 20.00
C SER A 310 13.71 5.79 19.64
N TRP A 311 12.89 6.65 20.23
CA TRP A 311 11.43 6.66 20.08
C TRP A 311 11.02 7.78 19.14
N ARG A 312 10.08 7.48 18.25
CA ARG A 312 9.54 8.42 17.27
C ARG A 312 8.18 8.90 17.72
N VAL A 313 7.92 10.18 17.44
CA VAL A 313 6.60 10.80 17.51
C VAL A 313 6.26 11.24 16.10
N GLN A 314 5.37 10.52 15.42
CA GLN A 314 4.97 10.85 14.06
C GLN A 314 3.57 11.44 14.06
N ALA A 315 3.41 12.63 13.47
CA ALA A 315 2.12 13.25 13.25
C ALA A 315 1.38 12.53 12.11
N VAL A 316 0.10 12.25 12.32
CA VAL A 316 -0.77 11.65 11.30
C VAL A 316 -1.13 12.72 10.26
N ALA A 317 -1.04 12.37 8.98
CA ALA A 317 -1.40 13.26 7.88
C ALA A 317 -2.92 13.48 7.79
N VAL A 318 -3.35 14.58 7.17
CA VAL A 318 -4.77 14.85 6.89
C VAL A 318 -5.33 13.85 5.86
N SER A 319 -4.55 13.53 4.83
CA SER A 319 -4.85 12.50 3.83
C SER A 319 -3.66 11.53 3.67
N LEU A 320 -3.87 10.39 3.00
CA LEU A 320 -2.84 9.36 2.82
C LEU A 320 -1.69 9.81 1.90
N ASP A 321 -2.00 10.64 0.92
CA ASP A 321 -1.13 11.21 -0.11
C ASP A 321 -0.64 12.64 0.21
N GLY A 322 -1.16 13.24 1.29
CA GLY A 322 -0.84 14.58 1.72
C GLY A 322 0.36 14.67 2.66
N PHE A 323 1.04 15.82 2.61
CA PHE A 323 2.14 16.15 3.54
C PHE A 323 1.68 16.94 4.77
N GLU A 324 0.46 17.46 4.74
CA GLU A 324 -0.12 18.21 5.85
C GLU A 324 -0.46 17.27 7.01
N SER A 325 0.01 17.60 8.20
CA SER A 325 -0.29 16.84 9.42
C SER A 325 -1.56 17.36 10.08
N ARG A 326 -2.44 16.46 10.54
CA ARG A 326 -3.62 16.79 11.37
C ARG A 326 -3.24 17.68 12.54
N LYS A 327 -2.09 17.40 13.15
CA LYS A 327 -1.42 18.26 14.11
C LYS A 327 0.09 18.10 14.06
N ALA A 328 0.77 18.94 13.29
CA ALA A 328 2.23 18.97 13.27
C ALA A 328 2.81 19.27 14.67
N LEU A 329 4.01 18.78 14.96
CA LEU A 329 4.74 19.14 16.18
C LEU A 329 4.93 20.67 16.28
N PRO A 330 4.99 21.24 17.50
CA PRO A 330 5.06 22.68 17.74
C PRO A 330 6.11 23.39 16.88
N SER A 331 5.74 24.53 16.28
CA SER A 331 6.64 25.31 15.42
C SER A 331 7.96 25.67 16.12
N GLN A 332 7.90 26.00 17.40
CA GLN A 332 9.05 26.30 18.24
C GLN A 332 10.04 25.13 18.44
N TRP A 333 9.67 23.89 18.09
CA TRP A 333 10.56 22.72 18.14
C TRP A 333 11.17 22.38 16.78
N ARG A 334 10.56 22.82 15.69
CA ARG A 334 10.87 22.34 14.34
C ARG A 334 12.28 22.73 13.93
N GLY A 335 13.04 21.76 13.43
CA GLY A 335 14.44 21.93 13.04
C GLY A 335 15.43 21.85 14.21
N LEU A 336 14.97 21.90 15.46
CA LEU A 336 15.83 21.77 16.63
C LEU A 336 16.21 20.31 16.90
N ARG A 337 17.36 20.12 17.57
CA ARG A 337 17.93 18.82 17.89
C ARG A 337 18.48 18.78 19.31
N ASP A 338 18.62 17.57 19.83
CA ASP A 338 19.39 17.25 21.04
C ASP A 338 19.09 18.20 22.24
N ASP A 339 20.13 18.77 22.86
CA ASP A 339 20.02 19.63 24.03
C ASP A 339 19.25 20.93 23.78
N GLU A 340 19.34 21.48 22.58
CA GLU A 340 18.61 22.70 22.21
C GLU A 340 17.11 22.45 22.20
N LEU A 341 16.69 21.36 21.57
CA LEU A 341 15.30 20.92 21.60
C LEU A 341 14.85 20.54 23.01
N SER A 342 15.70 19.89 23.79
CA SER A 342 15.38 19.51 25.17
C SER A 342 15.15 20.74 26.05
N LYS A 343 15.98 21.78 25.91
CA LYS A 343 15.81 23.08 26.60
C LYS A 343 14.54 23.79 26.15
N GLN A 344 14.29 23.86 24.84
CA GLN A 344 13.13 24.57 24.28
C GLN A 344 11.79 23.89 24.58
N SER A 345 11.76 22.55 24.62
CA SER A 345 10.56 21.78 24.94
C SER A 345 10.34 21.59 26.44
N GLY A 346 11.39 21.73 27.25
CA GLY A 346 11.37 21.32 28.66
C GLY A 346 11.33 19.80 28.85
N ILE A 347 11.59 19.02 27.80
CA ILE A 347 11.53 17.55 27.81
C ILE A 347 12.95 17.00 27.60
N PRO A 348 13.51 16.25 28.56
CA PRO A 348 14.87 15.74 28.44
C PRO A 348 14.99 14.65 27.36
N GLY A 349 16.20 14.47 26.83
CA GLY A 349 16.51 13.38 25.90
C GLY A 349 15.88 13.51 24.53
N CYS A 350 15.47 14.72 24.12
CA CYS A 350 14.99 14.94 22.75
C CYS A 350 16.11 14.67 21.74
N VAL A 351 15.79 14.11 20.58
CA VAL A 351 16.75 13.80 19.51
C VAL A 351 16.62 14.80 18.37
N PHE A 352 15.41 14.98 17.84
CA PHE A 352 15.13 15.99 16.80
C PHE A 352 13.62 16.21 16.62
N VAL A 353 13.26 17.30 15.93
CA VAL A 353 11.97 17.47 15.25
C VAL A 353 12.24 17.94 13.82
N HIS A 354 11.62 17.29 12.83
CA HIS A 354 11.73 17.69 11.43
C HIS A 354 11.22 19.14 11.22
N SER A 355 11.78 19.86 10.24
CA SER A 355 11.45 21.27 9.99
C SER A 355 9.96 21.53 9.68
N SER A 356 9.26 20.57 9.07
CA SER A 356 7.80 20.65 8.88
C SER A 356 6.98 20.19 10.09
N GLY A 357 7.62 19.55 11.08
CA GLY A 357 6.97 19.05 12.30
C GLY A 357 6.24 17.71 12.14
N PHE A 358 6.36 17.03 11.00
CA PHE A 358 5.67 15.74 10.78
C PHE A 358 6.21 14.59 11.64
N ILE A 359 7.46 14.69 12.09
CA ILE A 359 8.08 13.66 12.92
C ILE A 359 9.10 14.28 13.87
N GLY A 360 9.22 13.71 15.05
CA GLY A 360 10.31 13.97 15.98
C GLY A 360 10.72 12.71 16.72
N GLY A 361 11.64 12.84 17.68
CA GLY A 361 12.00 11.71 18.51
C GLY A 361 12.68 12.07 19.82
N ASN A 362 12.68 11.08 20.71
CA ASN A 362 13.25 11.14 22.04
C ASN A 362 14.02 9.83 22.34
N GLN A 363 14.99 9.87 23.24
CA GLN A 363 15.75 8.69 23.66
C GLN A 363 14.91 7.71 24.49
N SER A 364 13.86 8.19 25.17
CA SER A 364 12.98 7.41 26.03
C SER A 364 11.54 7.36 25.53
N PHE A 365 10.81 6.31 25.89
CA PHE A 365 9.38 6.19 25.57
C PHE A 365 8.58 7.28 26.29
N GLU A 366 8.88 7.49 27.57
CA GLU A 366 8.24 8.49 28.42
C GLU A 366 8.45 9.90 27.86
N GLY A 367 9.65 10.19 27.35
CA GLY A 367 9.94 11.46 26.69
C GLY A 367 9.17 11.62 25.37
N ALA A 368 9.03 10.56 24.56
CA ALA A 368 8.21 10.62 23.34
C ALA A 368 6.71 10.83 23.66
N VAL A 369 6.19 10.17 24.70
CA VAL A 369 4.83 10.40 25.22
C VAL A 369 4.69 11.85 25.70
N ALA A 370 5.66 12.37 26.45
CA ALA A 370 5.65 13.76 26.92
C ALA A 370 5.68 14.77 25.75
N MET A 371 6.43 14.48 24.69
CA MET A 371 6.46 15.30 23.47
C MET A 371 5.09 15.31 22.80
N ALA A 372 4.48 14.15 22.57
CA ALA A 372 3.17 14.07 21.94
C ALA A 372 2.07 14.75 22.77
N LYS A 373 2.05 14.55 24.09
CA LYS A 373 1.07 15.18 24.99
C LYS A 373 1.23 16.69 25.09
N THR A 374 2.47 17.18 25.13
CA THR A 374 2.73 18.63 25.11
C THR A 374 2.35 19.21 23.76
N ALA A 375 2.72 18.52 22.67
CA ALA A 375 2.34 18.91 21.33
C ALA A 375 0.83 18.98 21.14
N LEU A 376 0.02 18.06 21.71
CA LEU A 376 -1.45 18.11 21.66
C LEU A 376 -2.04 19.41 22.21
N LYS A 377 -1.42 19.99 23.25
CA LYS A 377 -1.93 21.15 23.99
C LYS A 377 -1.48 22.50 23.43
N LEU A 378 -0.33 22.53 22.77
CA LEU A 378 0.21 23.69 22.05
C LEU A 378 -0.43 23.78 20.66
#